data_AF-A0A7C2PJD9-F1
#
_entry.id   AF-A0A7C2PJD9-F1
#
_cell.length_a   1.000
_cell.length_b   1.000
_cell.length_c   1.000
_cell.angle_alpha   90.00
_cell.angle_beta   90.00
_cell.angle_gamma   90.00
#
_symmetry.space_group_name_H-M   'P 1'
#
loop_
_entity.id
_entity.type
_entity.pdbx_description
1 polymer ?
#
loop_
_entity_poly.entity_id
_entity_poly.type
_entity_poly.pdbx_seq_one_letter_code
_entity_poly.pdbx_strand_id
1 'polypeptide(L)' 'IATCSAPDIPVSLWKQLKDGGRLVIPVGGSFGQDLILDTKEKGRHKKDILCGCVFVPLIGKYGWREND' A
#
# COMPACT_ATOMS: atom_id res chain seq x y z
N ILE A 1 8.34 -3.75 -6.18
CA ILE A 1 7.19 -4.65 -5.95
C ILE A 1 7.07 -4.80 -4.44
N ALA A 2 5.92 -4.48 -3.86
CA ALA A 2 5.67 -4.72 -2.44
C ALA A 2 5.30 -6.20 -2.26
N THR A 3 6.05 -6.93 -1.44
CA THR A 3 5.86 -8.38 -1.22
C THR A 3 4.99 -8.69 0.00
N CYS A 4 4.56 -7.67 0.73
CA CYS A 4 3.84 -7.81 1.99
C CYS A 4 2.69 -6.79 2.08
N SER A 5 1.62 -7.13 2.79
CA SER A 5 0.48 -6.26 3.05
C SER A 5 0.78 -5.19 4.08
N ALA A 6 0.34 -3.96 3.81
CA ALA A 6 0.41 -2.85 4.74
C ALA A 6 -0.99 -2.49 5.28
N PRO A 7 -1.10 -2.00 6.52
CA PRO A 7 -2.39 -1.55 7.05
C PRO A 7 -2.94 -0.32 6.32
N ASP A 8 -2.05 0.54 5.79
CA ASP A 8 -2.36 1.66 4.89
C ASP A 8 -1.13 1.93 4.00
N ILE A 9 -1.29 2.80 3.00
CA ILE A 9 -0.21 3.25 2.12
C ILE A 9 0.83 4.06 2.94
N PRO A 10 2.10 3.60 3.03
CA PRO A 10 3.11 4.31 3.79
C PRO A 10 3.40 5.70 3.19
N VAL A 11 3.27 6.74 4.01
CA VAL A 11 3.53 8.14 3.61
C VAL A 11 4.95 8.33 3.06
N SER A 12 5.93 7.56 3.55
CA SER A 12 7.31 7.59 3.07
C SER A 12 7.44 7.15 1.62
N LEU A 13 6.73 6.07 1.22
CA LEU A 13 6.70 5.60 -0.16
C LEU A 13 5.94 6.57 -1.05
N TRP A 14 4.81 7.12 -0.56
CA TRP A 14 4.06 8.10 -1.33
C TRP A 14 4.86 9.39 -1.59
N LYS A 15 5.59 9.88 -0.59
CA LYS A 15 6.42 11.10 -0.72
C LYS A 15 7.55 10.92 -1.74
N GLN A 16 8.05 9.70 -1.92
CA GLN A 16 9.08 9.38 -2.91
C GLN A 16 8.54 9.32 -4.35
N LEU A 17 7.23 9.23 -4.56
CA LEU A 17 6.63 9.28 -5.89
C LEU A 17 6.77 10.69 -6.50
N LYS A 18 7.20 10.72 -7.77
CA LYS A 18 7.07 11.88 -8.64
C LYS A 18 5.60 12.09 -9.02
N ASP A 19 5.24 13.28 -9.50
CA ASP A 19 3.91 13.49 -10.08
C ASP A 19 3.72 12.62 -11.33
N GLY A 20 2.54 12.03 -11.49
CA GLY A 20 2.25 10.95 -12.43
C GLY A 20 2.82 9.58 -12.03
N GLY A 21 3.56 9.50 -10.92
CA GLY A 21 4.09 8.26 -10.37
C GLY A 21 2.99 7.33 -9.86
N ARG A 22 3.22 6.03 -9.98
CA ARG A 22 2.26 4.98 -9.58
C ARG A 22 2.87 4.08 -8.53
N LEU A 23 2.09 3.79 -7.49
CA LEU A 23 2.41 2.84 -6.43
C LEU A 23 1.36 1.74 -6.42
N VAL A 24 1.78 0.49 -6.52
CA VAL A 24 0.92 -0.67 -6.35
C VAL A 24 1.27 -1.33 -5.03
N ILE A 25 0.29 -1.42 -4.13
CA ILE A 25 0.50 -1.95 -2.79
C ILE A 25 -0.76 -2.68 -2.28
N PRO A 26 -0.62 -3.89 -1.70
CA PRO A 26 -1.72 -4.55 -1.02
C PRO A 26 -2.01 -3.86 0.32
N VAL A 27 -3.23 -3.38 0.49
CA VAL A 27 -3.70 -2.67 1.69
C VAL A 27 -4.89 -3.41 2.29
N GLY A 28 -4.82 -3.71 3.58
CA GLY A 28 -5.89 -4.42 4.29
C GLY A 28 -5.35 -5.37 5.35
N GLY A 29 -6.26 -6.03 6.06
CA GLY A 29 -5.95 -6.85 7.24
C GLY A 29 -5.43 -8.25 6.93
N SER A 30 -5.28 -9.04 8.00
CA SER A 30 -4.73 -10.40 7.98
C SER A 30 -5.58 -11.42 7.21
N PHE A 31 -6.88 -11.15 7.05
CA PHE A 31 -7.85 -12.06 6.41
C PHE A 31 -8.13 -11.72 4.94
N GLY A 32 -7.56 -10.64 4.41
CA GLY A 32 -7.74 -10.21 3.02
C GLY A 32 -7.33 -8.76 2.81
N GLN A 33 -6.78 -8.46 1.64
CA GLN A 33 -6.34 -7.13 1.26
C GLN A 33 -6.84 -6.75 -0.12
N ASP A 34 -7.00 -5.45 -0.35
CA ASP A 34 -7.19 -4.91 -1.70
C ASP A 34 -5.85 -4.51 -2.28
N LEU A 35 -5.57 -4.94 -3.50
CA LEU A 35 -4.44 -4.45 -4.27
C LEU A 35 -4.80 -3.07 -4.82
N ILE A 36 -4.23 -2.03 -4.22
CA ILE A 36 -4.50 -0.64 -4.57
C ILE A 36 -3.44 -0.13 -5.54
N LEU A 37 -3.87 0.52 -6.61
CA LEU A 37 -3.07 1.41 -7.44
C LEU A 37 -3.28 2.85 -6.96
N ASP A 38 -2.24 3.43 -6.37
CA ASP A 38 -2.22 4.85 -6.00
C ASP A 38 -1.38 5.63 -7.00
N THR A 39 -2.04 6.54 -7.71
CA THR A 39 -1.40 7.45 -8.66
C THR A 39 -1.29 8.83 -8.04
N LYS A 40 -0.07 9.39 -8.04
CA LYS A 40 0.13 10.78 -7.62
C LYS A 40 -0.27 11.70 -8.75
N GLU A 41 -1.40 12.39 -8.64
CA GLU A 41 -1.86 13.37 -9.62
C GLU A 41 -1.91 14.77 -8.99
N LYS A 42 -1.08 15.69 -9.48
CA LYS A 42 -0.95 17.06 -8.96
C LYS A 42 -0.74 17.10 -7.44
N GLY A 43 0.10 16.19 -6.94
CA GLY A 43 0.38 16.05 -5.51
C GLY A 43 -0.76 15.49 -4.66
N ARG A 44 -1.80 14.91 -5.26
CA ARG A 44 -2.92 14.24 -4.57
C ARG A 44 -2.89 12.74 -4.82
N HIS A 45 -3.52 11.99 -3.92
CA HIS A 45 -3.77 10.56 -4.11
C HIS A 45 -4.94 10.37 -5.07
N LYS A 46 -4.76 9.45 -6.02
CA LYS A 46 -5.83 8.88 -6.82
C LYS A 46 -5.73 7.36 -6.69
N LYS A 47 -6.63 6.79 -5.89
CA LYS A 47 -6.61 5.38 -5.51
C LYS A 47 -7.64 4.62 -6.33
N ASP A 48 -7.20 3.55 -6.98
CA ASP A 48 -8.03 2.59 -7.68
C ASP A 48 -7.83 1.20 -7.06
N ILE A 49 -8.93 0.48 -6.80
CA ILE A 49 -8.88 -0.91 -6.34
C ILE A 49 -8.78 -1.81 -7.58
N LEU A 50 -7.72 -2.62 -7.65
CA LEU A 50 -7.51 -3.53 -8.78
C LEU A 50 -8.21 -4.88 -8.56
N CYS A 51 -8.01 -5.48 -7.39
CA CYS A 51 -8.62 -6.76 -7.00
C CYS A 51 -8.38 -7.04 -5.51
N GLY A 52 -9.10 -8.02 -4.96
CA GLY A 52 -8.76 -8.64 -3.67
C GLY A 52 -7.55 -9.58 -3.82
N CYS A 53 -6.71 -9.64 -2.79
CA CYS A 53 -5.51 -10.48 -2.73
C CYS A 53 -5.21 -10.92 -1.28
N VAL A 54 -4.31 -11.89 -1.14
CA VAL A 54 -3.82 -12.38 0.14
C VAL A 54 -2.29 -12.42 0.11
N PHE A 55 -1.66 -11.50 0.83
CA PHE A 55 -0.22 -11.39 1.01
C PHE A 55 0.15 -11.51 2.49
N VAL A 56 1.40 -11.92 2.75
CA VAL A 56 1.97 -11.94 4.11
C VAL A 56 2.04 -10.53 4.70
N PRO A 57 1.87 -10.34 6.03
CA PRO A 57 1.92 -9.02 6.64
C PRO A 57 3.32 -8.39 6.56
N LEU A 58 3.38 -7.07 6.27
CA LEU A 58 4.61 -6.30 6.37
C LEU A 58 4.87 -5.98 7.85
N ILE A 59 5.74 -6.73 8.52
CA ILE A 59 6.08 -6.46 9.93
C ILE A 59 7.16 -5.36 9.99
N GLY A 60 6.92 -4.29 10.77
CA GLY A 60 7.94 -3.26 11.01
C GLY A 60 7.40 -1.84 11.22
N LYS A 61 8.30 -0.86 11.31
CA LYS A 61 8.01 0.55 11.69
C LYS A 61 6.86 1.22 10.91
N TYR A 62 6.63 0.80 9.66
CA TYR A 62 5.60 1.35 8.78
C TYR A 62 4.57 0.29 8.35
N GLY A 63 4.51 -0.83 9.06
CA GLY A 63 3.60 -1.95 8.82
C GLY A 63 2.97 -2.46 10.12
N TRP A 64 2.63 -3.75 10.17
CA TRP A 64 2.02 -4.44 11.31
C TRP A 64 3.03 -4.62 12.46
N ARG A 65 2.54 -4.63 13.71
CA ARG A 65 3.38 -4.99 14.87
C ARG A 65 3.49 -6.51 14.96
N GLU A 66 4.56 -6.99 15.59
CA GLU A 66 4.88 -8.43 15.68
C GLU A 66 3.82 -9.28 16.41
N ASN A 67 2.87 -8.64 17.11
CA ASN A 67 1.78 -9.28 17.85
C ASN A 67 0.37 -8.90 17.33
N ASP A 68 0.26 -8.29 16.14
CA ASP A 68 -1.02 -8.07 15.44
C ASP A 68 -1.38 -9.27 14.54
#